data_AF-A0A2K0TJS8-F1
#
_entry.id   AF-A0A2K0TJS8-F1
#
_cell.length_a   1.000
_cell.length_b   1.000
_cell.length_c   1.000
_cell.angle_alpha   90.00
_cell.angle_beta   90.00
_cell.angle_gamma   90.00
#
_symmetry.space_group_name_H-M   'P 1'
#
loop_
_entity.id
_entity.type
_entity.pdbx_description
1 polymer ?
#
loop_
_entity_poly.entity_id
_entity_poly.type
_entity_poly.pdbx_seq_one_letter_code
_entity_poly.pdbx_strand_id
1 'polypeptide(L)'
;MSMHPQSLEIDPAGDTLFILRNPNAPFAVDRSFRKWDTALPQYWTSSQRLDEEKLRSLALAEAPDADSTPEIHMRLSSKHLTLSSTYFQNLEANGWEETKAEGGYSYRVTAEDWDEEALIVLMNIIHGQTQKVPLEASLER
;
A
#
# COMPACT_ATOMS: atom_id res chain seq x y z
N MET A 1 -2.17 -22.97 7.16
CA MET A 1 -2.66 -22.82 5.78
C MET A 1 -1.68 -21.87 5.10
N SER A 2 -0.86 -22.33 4.16
CA SER A 2 0.09 -21.45 3.49
C SER A 2 -0.68 -20.46 2.62
N MET A 3 -0.70 -19.19 3.00
CA MET A 3 -1.19 -18.11 2.14
C MET A 3 -0.19 -17.95 1.00
N HIS A 4 -0.63 -18.21 -0.22
CA HIS A 4 0.14 -17.86 -1.39
C HIS A 4 0.01 -16.35 -1.63
N PRO A 5 1.10 -15.63 -1.90
CA PRO A 5 1.04 -14.19 -2.13
C PRO A 5 0.18 -13.88 -3.36
N GLN A 6 -0.64 -12.84 -3.26
CA GLN A 6 -1.44 -12.37 -4.38
C GLN A 6 -0.51 -11.82 -5.45
N SER A 7 -0.61 -12.32 -6.69
CA SER A 7 0.22 -11.87 -7.80
C SER A 7 -0.58 -10.98 -8.76
N LEU A 8 -0.11 -9.77 -9.02
CA LEU A 8 -0.71 -8.80 -9.94
C LEU A 8 0.28 -8.48 -11.07
N GLU A 9 -0.19 -8.58 -12.32
CA GLU A 9 0.59 -8.19 -13.49
C GLU A 9 0.15 -6.81 -13.99
N ILE A 10 0.97 -5.78 -13.72
CA ILE A 10 0.73 -4.43 -14.23
C ILE A 10 1.42 -4.27 -15.59
N ASP A 11 2.67 -4.69 -15.73
CA ASP A 11 3.39 -4.72 -17.01
C ASP A 11 3.76 -6.15 -17.41
N PRO A 12 3.12 -6.77 -18.43
CA PRO A 12 3.44 -8.13 -18.86
C PRO A 12 4.88 -8.32 -19.35
N ALA A 13 5.53 -7.25 -19.82
CA ALA A 13 6.93 -7.25 -20.21
C ALA A 13 7.86 -6.75 -19.07
N GLY A 14 7.29 -6.55 -17.88
CA GLY A 14 7.98 -6.06 -16.70
C GLY A 14 9.15 -6.94 -16.28
N ASP A 15 10.21 -6.28 -15.84
CA ASP A 15 11.47 -6.84 -15.35
C ASP A 15 11.66 -6.65 -13.83
N THR A 16 10.67 -6.04 -13.16
CA THR A 16 10.72 -5.67 -11.76
C THR A 16 9.64 -6.41 -10.97
N LEU A 17 10.06 -7.10 -9.90
CA LEU A 17 9.16 -7.63 -8.88
C LEU A 17 9.05 -6.61 -7.75
N PHE A 18 7.87 -6.04 -7.58
CA PHE A 18 7.57 -5.15 -6.46
C PHE A 18 6.74 -5.91 -5.44
N ILE A 19 7.18 -5.96 -4.19
CA ILE A 19 6.53 -6.67 -3.09
C ILE A 19 5.95 -5.63 -2.12
N LEU A 20 4.64 -5.61 -1.96
CA LEU A 20 3.96 -4.90 -0.88
C LEU A 20 3.74 -5.88 0.28
N ARG A 21 4.38 -5.61 1.41
CA ARG A 21 4.17 -6.34 2.66
C ARG A 21 3.18 -5.61 3.53
N ASN A 22 2.38 -6.39 4.25
CA ASN A 22 1.38 -5.86 5.17
C ASN A 22 0.46 -4.80 4.51
N PRO A 23 -0.18 -5.13 3.38
CA PRO A 23 -1.12 -4.22 2.72
C PRO A 23 -2.25 -3.81 3.67
N ASN A 24 -2.68 -2.55 3.55
CA ASN A 24 -3.78 -1.97 4.33
C ASN A 24 -3.50 -2.00 5.85
N ALA A 25 -2.23 -1.89 6.24
CA ALA A 25 -1.84 -1.75 7.63
C ALA A 25 -2.57 -0.55 8.29
N PRO A 26 -3.00 -0.66 9.55
CA PRO A 26 -3.65 0.45 10.24
C PRO A 26 -2.72 1.67 10.28
N PHE A 27 -3.16 2.78 9.70
CA PHE A 27 -2.38 4.02 9.74
C PHE A 27 -2.48 4.65 11.13
N ALA A 28 -1.36 5.19 11.63
CA ALA A 28 -1.32 6.02 12.84
C ALA A 28 -2.00 5.42 14.09
N VAL A 29 -1.71 4.14 14.39
CA VAL A 29 -2.13 3.49 15.63
C VAL A 29 -1.65 4.29 16.84
N ASP A 30 -2.59 4.70 17.70
CA ASP A 30 -2.33 5.35 18.97
C ASP A 30 -3.08 4.61 20.08
N ARG A 31 -2.35 3.76 20.82
CA ARG A 31 -2.92 3.02 21.96
C ARG A 31 -3.34 3.92 23.12
N SER A 32 -2.90 5.18 23.12
CA SER A 32 -3.31 6.19 24.08
C SER A 32 -4.53 7.00 23.61
N PHE A 33 -5.10 6.65 22.45
CA PHE A 33 -6.26 7.31 21.89
C PHE A 33 -7.38 7.37 22.93
N ARG A 34 -7.71 8.60 23.28
CA ARG A 34 -8.78 8.95 24.19
C ARG A 34 -9.60 10.03 23.52
N LYS A 35 -10.91 9.87 23.61
CA LYS A 35 -11.85 10.89 23.18
C LYS A 35 -11.47 12.22 23.83
N TRP A 36 -11.49 13.30 23.06
CA TRP A 36 -11.14 14.62 23.57
C TRP A 36 -12.03 15.00 24.75
N ASP A 37 -11.43 15.55 25.81
CA ASP A 37 -12.15 15.90 27.04
C ASP A 37 -13.25 16.94 26.81
N THR A 38 -13.09 17.77 25.76
CA THR A 38 -14.05 18.80 25.35
C THR A 38 -15.04 18.32 24.29
N ALA A 39 -15.05 17.04 23.94
CA ALA A 39 -16.01 16.50 22.97
C ALA A 39 -17.43 16.61 23.52
N LEU A 40 -18.37 17.07 22.70
CA LEU A 40 -19.79 17.22 23.05
C LEU A 40 -20.67 16.20 22.29
N PRO A 41 -20.60 14.90 22.63
CA PRO A 41 -21.30 13.83 21.89
C PRO A 41 -22.82 13.93 21.87
N GLN A 42 -23.40 14.69 22.79
CA GLN A 42 -24.82 14.97 22.83
C GLN A 42 -25.30 15.72 21.58
N TYR A 43 -24.44 16.50 20.93
CA TYR A 43 -24.76 17.23 19.70
C TYR A 43 -24.37 16.49 18.42
N TRP A 44 -23.75 15.31 18.53
CA TRP A 44 -23.36 14.55 17.36
C TRP A 44 -24.55 13.91 16.67
N THR A 45 -24.50 13.92 15.34
CA THR A 45 -25.38 13.11 14.50
C THR A 45 -25.03 11.63 14.62
N SER A 46 -25.92 10.76 14.15
CA SER A 46 -25.65 9.32 14.13
C SER A 46 -24.42 8.96 13.28
N SER A 47 -24.20 9.64 12.16
CA SER A 47 -22.99 9.43 11.32
C SER A 47 -21.72 9.75 12.10
N GLN A 48 -21.67 10.92 12.74
CA GLN A 48 -20.49 11.37 13.50
C GLN A 48 -20.13 10.42 14.66
N ARG A 49 -21.14 9.79 15.29
CA ARG A 49 -20.90 8.78 16.32
C ARG A 49 -20.26 7.51 15.75
N LEU A 50 -20.75 7.06 14.60
CA LEU A 50 -20.19 5.89 13.90
C LEU A 50 -18.78 6.19 13.41
N ASP A 51 -18.54 7.38 12.87
CA ASP A 51 -17.22 7.83 12.40
C ASP A 51 -16.22 7.86 13.57
N GLU A 52 -16.59 8.44 14.72
CA GLU A 52 -15.73 8.45 15.92
C GLU A 52 -15.44 7.03 16.44
N GLU A 53 -16.45 6.15 16.46
CA GLU A 53 -16.27 4.76 16.90
C GLU A 53 -15.36 3.99 15.95
N LYS A 54 -15.52 4.20 14.64
CA LYS A 54 -14.65 3.66 13.60
C LYS A 54 -13.20 4.14 13.80
N LEU A 55 -12.98 5.45 13.93
CA LEU A 55 -11.65 6.03 14.17
C LEU A 55 -11.00 5.47 15.44
N ARG A 56 -11.79 5.31 16.52
CA ARG A 56 -11.31 4.70 17.76
C ARG A 56 -10.88 3.25 17.55
N SER A 57 -11.66 2.47 16.79
CA SER A 57 -11.32 1.08 16.50
C SER A 57 -10.02 0.97 15.68
N LEU A 58 -9.83 1.85 14.70
CA LEU A 58 -8.62 1.91 13.88
C LEU A 58 -7.40 2.32 14.71
N ALA A 59 -7.53 3.36 15.55
CA ALA A 59 -6.44 3.83 16.40
C ALA A 59 -5.97 2.79 17.44
N LEU A 60 -6.86 1.88 17.84
CA LEU A 60 -6.59 0.80 18.80
C LEU A 60 -6.29 -0.54 18.14
N ALA A 61 -6.23 -0.60 16.80
CA ALA A 61 -5.94 -1.83 16.08
C ALA A 61 -4.58 -2.40 16.48
N GLU A 62 -4.51 -3.72 16.61
CA GLU A 62 -3.25 -4.40 16.85
C GLU A 62 -2.46 -4.51 15.54
N ALA A 63 -1.15 -4.29 15.63
CA ALA A 63 -0.26 -4.59 14.52
C ALA A 63 -0.32 -6.11 14.26
N PRO A 64 -0.38 -6.54 13.00
CA PRO A 64 -0.38 -7.96 12.69
C PRO A 64 0.90 -8.65 13.15
N ASP A 65 0.80 -9.94 13.44
CA ASP A 65 1.95 -10.77 13.78
C ASP A 65 2.90 -10.88 12.57
N ALA A 66 4.19 -10.64 12.81
CA ALA A 66 5.23 -10.58 11.77
C ALA A 66 5.35 -11.87 10.96
N ASP A 67 4.90 -13.02 11.51
CA ASP A 67 5.02 -14.33 10.86
C ASP A 67 3.84 -14.68 9.93
N SER A 68 2.84 -13.79 9.80
CA SER A 68 1.64 -14.05 8.99
C SER A 68 1.12 -12.84 8.19
N THR A 69 1.98 -11.84 7.94
CA THR A 69 1.58 -10.66 7.17
C THR A 69 1.34 -11.02 5.70
N PRO A 70 0.19 -10.64 5.11
CA PRO A 70 -0.06 -10.86 3.70
C PRO A 70 0.98 -10.11 2.85
N GLU A 71 1.30 -10.68 1.68
CA GLU A 71 2.15 -10.05 0.68
C GLU A 71 1.43 -10.00 -0.67
N ILE A 72 1.66 -8.90 -1.39
CA ILE A 72 1.20 -8.70 -2.76
C ILE A 72 2.43 -8.51 -3.64
N HIS A 73 2.53 -9.31 -4.69
CA HIS A 73 3.62 -9.33 -5.63
C HIS A 73 3.14 -8.70 -6.94
N MET A 74 3.77 -7.62 -7.37
CA MET A 74 3.43 -6.89 -8.58
C MET A 74 4.56 -6.99 -9.61
N ARG A 75 4.20 -7.31 -10.85
CA ARG A 75 5.12 -7.26 -11.99
C ARG A 75 5.08 -5.90 -12.67
N LEU A 76 6.19 -5.18 -12.59
CA LEU A 76 6.37 -3.79 -13.05
C LEU A 76 7.56 -3.68 -14.02
N SER A 77 7.69 -2.52 -14.66
CA SER A 77 8.81 -2.18 -15.54
C SER A 77 9.73 -1.14 -14.88
N SER A 78 11.01 -1.49 -14.74
CA SER A 78 12.07 -0.62 -14.24
C SER A 78 12.13 0.69 -15.02
N LYS A 79 11.98 0.63 -16.35
CA LYS A 79 11.98 1.80 -17.24
C LYS A 79 10.85 2.75 -16.94
N HIS A 80 9.62 2.25 -16.74
CA HIS A 80 8.49 3.10 -16.39
C HIS A 80 8.68 3.75 -15.02
N LEU A 81 9.15 2.97 -14.04
CA LEU A 81 9.45 3.44 -12.69
C LEU A 81 10.50 4.56 -12.69
N THR A 82 11.63 4.35 -13.37
CA THR A 82 12.73 5.31 -13.39
C THR A 82 12.40 6.53 -14.24
N LEU A 83 11.71 6.40 -15.38
CA LEU A 83 11.28 7.56 -16.16
C LEU A 83 10.30 8.47 -15.41
N SER A 84 9.48 7.90 -14.51
CA SER A 84 8.40 8.63 -13.84
C SER A 84 8.75 9.14 -12.44
N SER A 85 9.86 8.68 -11.84
CA SER A 85 10.19 8.99 -10.45
C SER A 85 11.69 9.07 -10.18
N THR A 86 12.14 10.20 -9.65
CA THR A 86 13.53 10.38 -9.20
C THR A 86 13.91 9.45 -8.06
N TYR A 87 12.94 9.01 -7.24
CA TYR A 87 13.18 7.99 -6.22
C TYR A 87 13.65 6.69 -6.86
N PHE A 88 12.96 6.19 -7.89
CA PHE A 88 13.33 4.96 -8.58
C PHE A 88 14.59 5.11 -9.42
N GLN A 89 14.87 6.30 -10.00
CA GLN A 89 16.16 6.59 -10.64
C GLN A 89 17.33 6.46 -9.67
N ASN A 90 17.19 7.05 -8.48
CA ASN A 90 18.23 6.98 -7.45
C ASN A 90 18.35 5.58 -6.88
N LEU A 91 17.23 4.86 -6.73
CA LEU A 91 17.22 3.46 -6.34
C LEU A 91 18.00 2.61 -7.34
N GLU A 92 17.90 2.93 -8.64
CA GLU A 92 18.69 2.30 -9.70
C GLU A 92 20.18 2.55 -9.60
N ALA A 93 20.57 3.81 -9.41
CA ALA A 93 21.97 4.18 -9.24
C ALA A 93 22.61 3.54 -7.99
N ASN A 94 21.82 3.30 -6.94
CA ASN A 94 22.28 2.72 -5.68
C ASN A 94 22.24 1.19 -5.64
N GLY A 95 21.93 0.55 -6.76
CA GLY A 95 21.94 -0.90 -6.93
C GLY A 95 20.66 -1.53 -6.41
N TRP A 96 19.64 -1.61 -7.28
CA TRP A 96 18.54 -2.56 -7.07
C TRP A 96 19.13 -3.89 -6.62
N GLU A 97 18.44 -4.59 -5.73
CA GLU A 97 18.84 -5.96 -5.43
C GLU A 97 18.67 -6.78 -6.71
N GLU A 98 19.76 -6.97 -7.46
CA GLU A 98 19.90 -7.97 -8.52
C GLU A 98 19.88 -9.34 -7.85
N THR A 99 18.74 -9.69 -7.25
CA THR A 99 18.47 -11.06 -6.82
C THR A 99 18.45 -11.88 -8.10
N LYS A 100 19.52 -12.64 -8.34
CA LYS A 100 19.65 -13.53 -9.49
C LYS A 100 18.42 -14.42 -9.61
N ALA A 101 17.58 -14.08 -10.59
CA ALA A 101 16.69 -14.94 -11.35
C ALA A 101 16.03 -16.11 -10.57
N GLU A 102 15.08 -15.78 -9.71
CA GLU A 102 13.90 -16.62 -9.57
C GLU A 102 12.72 -15.93 -10.26
N GLY A 103 12.00 -16.64 -11.12
CA GLY A 103 10.75 -16.16 -11.72
C GLY A 103 10.85 -15.18 -12.89
N GLY A 104 12.04 -14.86 -13.41
CA GLY A 104 12.20 -14.04 -14.64
C GLY A 104 12.27 -12.52 -14.42
N TYR A 105 12.50 -12.06 -13.19
CA TYR A 105 12.71 -10.65 -12.85
C TYR A 105 14.20 -10.30 -12.82
N SER A 106 14.52 -9.07 -13.23
CA SER A 106 15.87 -8.49 -13.11
C SER A 106 16.05 -7.73 -11.79
N TYR A 107 14.96 -7.19 -11.25
CA TYR A 107 15.02 -6.34 -10.06
C TYR A 107 13.94 -6.65 -9.02
N ARG A 108 14.23 -6.36 -7.75
CA ARG A 108 13.28 -6.48 -6.63
C ARG A 108 13.15 -5.18 -5.84
N VAL A 109 11.92 -4.78 -5.54
CA VAL A 109 11.58 -3.62 -4.68
C VAL A 109 10.61 -4.07 -3.61
N THR A 110 10.75 -3.54 -2.40
CA THR A 110 9.83 -3.80 -1.29
C THR A 110 9.24 -2.50 -0.78
N ALA A 111 7.95 -2.52 -0.46
CA ALA A 111 7.27 -1.51 0.35
C ALA A 111 6.48 -2.21 1.44
N GLU A 112 6.24 -1.50 2.54
CA GLU A 112 5.55 -2.03 3.71
C GLU A 112 4.46 -1.04 4.13
N ASP A 113 3.34 -1.55 4.64
CA ASP A 113 2.28 -0.77 5.29
C ASP A 113 1.51 0.22 4.39
N TRP A 114 1.63 0.08 3.07
CA TRP A 114 0.82 0.88 2.13
C TRP A 114 -0.59 0.32 1.98
N ASP A 115 -1.54 1.23 1.74
CA ASP A 115 -2.84 0.86 1.17
C ASP A 115 -2.63 0.22 -0.21
N GLU A 116 -3.23 -0.96 -0.39
CA GLU A 116 -3.08 -1.80 -1.57
C GLU A 116 -3.57 -1.07 -2.83
N GLU A 117 -4.80 -0.57 -2.78
CA GLU A 117 -5.47 0.03 -3.94
C GLU A 117 -4.79 1.33 -4.35
N ALA A 118 -4.46 2.19 -3.38
CA ALA A 118 -3.74 3.43 -3.63
C ALA A 118 -2.38 3.17 -4.30
N LEU A 119 -1.64 2.15 -3.83
CA LEU A 119 -0.36 1.80 -4.42
C LEU A 119 -0.53 1.23 -5.83
N ILE A 120 -1.51 0.37 -6.07
CA ILE A 120 -1.83 -0.17 -7.40
C ILE A 120 -2.21 0.97 -8.36
N VAL A 121 -3.00 1.94 -7.92
CA VAL A 121 -3.34 3.13 -8.71
C VAL A 121 -2.09 3.92 -9.07
N LEU A 122 -1.19 4.17 -8.11
CA LEU A 122 0.08 4.84 -8.37
C LEU A 122 0.92 4.07 -9.41
N MET A 123 1.00 2.75 -9.29
CA MET A 123 1.73 1.94 -10.26
C MET A 123 1.07 1.97 -11.65
N ASN A 124 -0.25 1.94 -11.74
CA ASN A 124 -0.96 2.11 -13.01
C ASN A 124 -0.67 3.48 -13.66
N ILE A 125 -0.62 4.55 -12.87
CA ILE A 125 -0.26 5.90 -13.35
C ILE A 125 1.17 5.90 -13.92
N ILE A 126 2.13 5.36 -13.17
CA ILE A 126 3.54 5.27 -13.59
C ILE A 126 3.70 4.48 -14.90
N HIS A 127 2.88 3.45 -15.10
CA HIS A 127 2.90 2.63 -16.33
C HIS A 127 1.99 3.17 -17.44
N GLY A 128 1.44 4.38 -17.29
CA GLY A 128 0.59 5.02 -18.31
C GLY A 128 -0.77 4.34 -18.51
N GLN A 129 -1.21 3.48 -17.58
CA GLN A 129 -2.46 2.74 -17.65
C GLN A 129 -3.65 3.57 -17.14
N THR A 130 -3.81 4.77 -17.68
CA THR A 130 -4.79 5.77 -17.20
C THR A 130 -6.23 5.27 -17.24
N GLN A 131 -6.57 4.32 -18.11
CA GLN A 131 -7.90 3.69 -18.15
C GLN A 131 -8.22 2.83 -16.91
N LYS A 132 -7.21 2.38 -16.16
CA LYS A 132 -7.36 1.64 -14.90
C LYS A 132 -7.32 2.56 -13.67
N VAL A 133 -7.12 3.86 -13.86
CA VAL A 133 -7.08 4.84 -12.79
C VAL A 133 -8.51 5.34 -12.57
N PRO A 134 -9.06 5.26 -11.35
CA PRO A 134 -10.41 5.76 -11.08
C PRO A 134 -10.46 7.28 -11.30
N LEU A 135 -11.56 7.76 -11.90
CA LEU A 135 -11.78 9.19 -12.13
C LEU A 135 -12.03 9.95 -10.82
N GLU A 136 -12.65 9.27 -9.86
CA GLU A 136 -12.94 9.78 -8.53
C GLU A 136 -12.35 8.82 -7.51
N ALA A 137 -11.61 9.36 -6.53
CA ALA A 137 -11.16 8.61 -5.36
C ALA A 137 -11.98 9.07 -4.17
N SER A 138 -12.65 8.13 -3.49
CA SER A 138 -13.22 8.41 -2.18
C SER A 138 -12.10 8.43 -1.15
N LEU A 139 -12.05 9.48 -0.33
CA LEU A 139 -11.27 9.41 0.89
C LEU A 139 -11.94 8.42 1.84
N GLU A 140 -11.14 7.68 2.59
CA GLU A 140 -11.65 6.93 3.73
C GLU A 140 -12.44 7.89 4.63
N ARG A 141 -13.72 7.56 4.86
CA ARG A 141 -14.57 8.26 5.82
C ARG A 141 -14.29 7.78 7.23
#